data_AF-A0A9D7ZYN6-F1
#
_entry.id   AF-A0A9D7ZYN6-F1
#
_cell.length_a   1.000
_cell.length_b   1.000
_cell.length_c   1.000
_cell.angle_alpha   90.00
_cell.angle_beta   90.00
_cell.angle_gamma   90.00
#
_symmetry.space_group_name_H-M   'P 1'
#
loop_
_entity.id
_entity.type
_entity.pdbx_description
1 polymer ?
#
loop_
_entity_poly.entity_id
_entity_poly.type
_entity_poly.pdbx_seq_one_letter_code
_entity_poly.pdbx_strand_id
1 'polypeptide(L)'
;MKIKKRSVFFLIYLFLLMLPIYWMLNMSLRTNADILGSFSLYPTNITFDNYIKIFTDSSWYSGYINSILYVTMNMAISLVTALPAAYAFSRYSFLGDKHMFFWLLTNRMAPAAVFLLPFFQLYSTFGLIDTHIAVALAHCLFNVPLAVWILEGFMSGVPREIDE
;
A
#
# COMPACT_ATOMS: atom_id res chain seq x y z
N MET A 1 6.95 15.60 -38.64
CA MET A 1 6.79 15.72 -37.17
C MET A 1 8.14 15.99 -36.53
N LYS A 2 8.42 17.22 -36.05
CA LYS A 2 9.65 17.48 -35.28
C LYS A 2 9.45 16.94 -33.86
N ILE A 3 10.11 15.82 -33.53
CA ILE A 3 10.11 15.29 -32.17
C ILE A 3 10.73 16.38 -31.28
N LYS A 4 9.91 16.98 -30.40
CA LYS A 4 10.38 18.01 -29.47
C LYS A 4 11.36 17.34 -28.49
N LYS A 5 12.49 18.00 -28.17
CA LYS A 5 13.48 17.48 -27.19
C LYS A 5 12.86 17.02 -25.87
N ARG A 6 11.76 17.68 -25.45
CA ARG A 6 10.96 17.30 -24.28
C ARG A 6 10.30 15.92 -24.41
N SER A 7 9.81 15.55 -25.60
CA SER A 7 9.23 14.24 -25.86
C SER A 7 10.28 13.13 -25.81
N VAL A 8 11.50 13.39 -26.31
CA VAL A 8 12.62 12.44 -26.22
C VAL A 8 12.99 12.20 -24.75
N PHE A 9 13.06 13.27 -23.94
CA PHE A 9 13.31 13.14 -22.50
C PHE A 9 12.26 12.28 -21.81
N PHE A 10 10.96 12.51 -22.04
CA PHE A 10 9.91 11.70 -21.45
C PHE A 10 9.94 10.24 -21.90
N LEU A 11 10.31 9.96 -23.16
CA LEU A 11 10.47 8.60 -23.67
C LEU A 11 11.63 7.86 -23.00
N ILE A 12 12.79 8.52 -22.85
CA ILE A 12 13.94 7.95 -22.14
C ILE A 12 13.58 7.70 -20.67
N TYR A 13 12.91 8.66 -20.03
CA TYR A 13 12.46 8.53 -18.66
C TYR A 13 11.50 7.34 -18.48
N LEU A 14 10.51 7.20 -19.35
CA LEU A 14 9.59 6.07 -19.34
C LEU A 14 10.34 4.74 -19.51
N PHE A 15 11.29 4.67 -20.44
CA PHE A 15 12.11 3.47 -20.65
C PHE A 15 12.88 3.08 -19.38
N LEU A 16 13.51 4.06 -18.72
CA LEU A 16 14.23 3.83 -17.46
C LEU A 16 13.31 3.31 -16.34
N LEU A 17 12.08 3.83 -16.25
CA LEU A 17 11.08 3.34 -15.29
C LEU A 17 10.60 1.91 -15.58
N MET A 18 10.62 1.49 -16.85
CA MET A 18 10.20 0.15 -17.25
C MET A 18 11.28 -0.93 -17.04
N LEU A 19 12.55 -0.55 -16.88
CA LEU A 19 13.65 -1.51 -16.65
C LEU A 19 13.43 -2.48 -15.48
N PRO A 20 13.09 -2.04 -14.25
CA PRO A 20 12.85 -2.97 -13.14
C PRO A 20 11.64 -3.89 -13.37
N ILE A 21 10.59 -3.38 -14.03
CA ILE A 21 9.39 -4.16 -14.37
C ILE A 21 9.74 -5.23 -15.40
N TYR A 22 10.49 -4.85 -16.44
CA TYR A 22 11.03 -5.77 -17.43
C TYR A 22 11.87 -6.87 -16.76
N TRP A 23 12.75 -6.48 -15.83
CA TRP A 23 13.59 -7.42 -15.11
C TRP A 23 12.78 -8.39 -14.26
N MET A 24 11.76 -7.90 -13.54
CA MET A 24 10.84 -8.73 -12.78
C MET A 24 10.09 -9.75 -13.67
N LEU A 25 9.58 -9.30 -14.83
CA LEU A 25 8.90 -10.17 -15.79
C LEU A 25 9.85 -11.22 -16.38
N ASN A 26 11.06 -10.82 -16.77
CA ASN A 26 12.09 -11.73 -17.25
C ASN A 26 12.39 -12.83 -16.22
N MET A 27 12.62 -12.45 -14.97
CA MET A 27 12.92 -13.39 -13.88
C MET A 27 11.75 -14.32 -13.56
N SER A 28 10.50 -13.81 -13.66
CA SER A 28 9.31 -14.64 -13.42
C SER A 28 9.13 -15.80 -14.41
N LEU A 29 9.71 -15.69 -15.61
CA LEU A 29 9.65 -16.68 -16.68
C LEU A 29 10.86 -17.64 -16.71
N ARG A 30 11.73 -17.59 -15.69
CA ARG A 30 12.98 -18.36 -15.63
C ARG A 30 13.02 -19.27 -14.41
N THR A 31 13.80 -20.34 -14.50
CA THR A 31 14.08 -21.20 -13.34
C THR A 31 15.17 -20.59 -12.46
N ASN A 32 15.19 -20.92 -11.17
CA ASN A 32 16.24 -20.44 -10.25
C ASN A 32 17.66 -20.76 -10.74
N ALA A 33 17.84 -21.92 -11.40
CA ALA A 33 19.13 -22.31 -11.97
C ALA A 33 19.57 -21.39 -13.12
N ASP A 34 18.64 -20.97 -13.99
CA ASP A 34 18.91 -20.03 -15.08
C ASP A 34 19.20 -18.63 -14.53
N ILE A 35 18.45 -18.18 -13.51
CA ILE A 35 18.64 -16.88 -12.85
C ILE A 35 20.03 -16.77 -12.20
N LEU A 36 20.48 -17.84 -11.51
CA LEU A 36 21.76 -17.85 -10.79
C LEU A 36 22.95 -18.23 -11.66
N GLY A 37 22.72 -18.86 -12.82
CA GLY A 37 23.76 -19.41 -13.68
C GLY A 37 24.47 -18.36 -14.53
N SER A 38 23.77 -17.74 -15.48
CA SER A 38 24.35 -16.76 -16.41
C SER A 38 23.53 -15.48 -16.52
N PHE A 39 24.24 -14.36 -16.67
CA PHE A 39 23.60 -13.07 -16.93
C PHE A 39 23.03 -13.08 -18.35
N SER A 40 21.70 -13.10 -18.45
CA SER A 40 20.98 -12.97 -19.71
C SER A 40 19.96 -11.84 -19.62
N LEU A 41 19.93 -10.99 -20.66
CA LEU A 41 18.97 -9.89 -20.78
C LEU A 41 17.57 -10.38 -21.13
N TYR A 42 17.41 -11.57 -21.72
CA TYR A 42 16.14 -12.19 -22.10
C TYR A 42 16.09 -13.63 -21.57
N PRO A 43 14.90 -14.19 -21.29
CA PRO A 43 14.79 -15.57 -20.82
C PRO A 43 15.30 -16.52 -21.91
N THR A 44 16.31 -17.33 -21.58
CA THR A 44 16.88 -18.32 -22.52
C THR A 44 15.94 -19.52 -22.63
N ASN A 45 15.36 -19.94 -21.51
CA ASN A 45 14.37 -21.00 -21.41
C ASN A 45 13.12 -20.46 -20.73
N ILE A 46 12.12 -20.11 -21.54
CA ILE A 46 10.84 -19.61 -21.03
C ILE A 46 10.10 -20.77 -20.34
N THR A 47 9.75 -20.58 -19.07
CA THR A 47 8.88 -21.49 -18.32
C THR A 47 7.72 -20.73 -17.68
N PHE A 48 6.58 -21.39 -17.56
CA PHE A 48 5.42 -20.92 -16.81
C PHE A 48 5.24 -21.65 -15.47
N ASP A 49 6.19 -22.50 -15.08
CA ASP A 49 6.12 -23.31 -13.87
C ASP A 49 5.97 -22.45 -12.61
N ASN A 50 6.62 -21.29 -12.56
CA ASN A 50 6.48 -20.34 -11.44
C ASN A 50 5.04 -19.85 -11.30
N TYR A 51 4.36 -19.57 -12.41
CA TYR A 51 2.97 -19.13 -12.42
C TYR A 51 2.03 -20.26 -12.00
N ILE A 52 2.23 -21.46 -12.55
CA ILE A 52 1.45 -22.65 -12.16
C ILE A 52 1.63 -22.88 -10.64
N LYS A 53 2.87 -22.84 -10.16
CA LYS A 53 3.21 -23.07 -8.75
C LYS A 53 2.48 -22.10 -7.81
N ILE A 54 2.35 -20.82 -8.16
CA ILE A 54 1.63 -19.84 -7.32
C ILE A 54 0.17 -20.23 -7.12
N PHE A 55 -0.47 -20.84 -8.12
CA PHE A 55 -1.88 -21.23 -8.06
C PHE A 55 -2.11 -22.67 -7.58
N THR A 56 -1.11 -23.55 -7.65
CA THR A 56 -1.23 -24.96 -7.24
C THR A 56 -0.65 -25.26 -5.87
N ASP A 57 0.37 -24.51 -5.43
CA ASP A 57 0.98 -24.70 -4.12
C ASP A 57 0.13 -23.99 -3.05
N SER A 58 -0.39 -24.75 -2.10
CA SER A 58 -1.26 -24.25 -1.02
C SER A 58 -0.58 -23.17 -0.19
N SER A 59 0.74 -23.19 -0.05
CA SER A 59 1.49 -22.21 0.74
C SER A 59 1.45 -20.83 0.08
N TRP A 60 1.62 -20.80 -1.26
CA TRP A 60 1.54 -19.56 -2.05
C TRP A 60 0.10 -19.07 -2.17
N TYR A 61 -0.83 -19.97 -2.49
CA TYR A 61 -2.24 -19.64 -2.65
C TYR A 61 -2.86 -19.08 -1.36
N SER A 62 -2.58 -19.74 -0.22
CA SER A 62 -3.07 -19.29 1.09
C SER A 62 -2.48 -17.93 1.48
N GLY A 63 -1.19 -17.69 1.22
CA GLY A 63 -0.57 -16.37 1.41
C GLY A 63 -1.29 -15.26 0.66
N TYR A 64 -1.65 -15.49 -0.61
CA TYR A 64 -2.36 -14.50 -1.43
C TYR A 64 -3.76 -14.18 -0.88
N ILE A 65 -4.52 -15.21 -0.47
CA ILE A 65 -5.83 -15.05 0.15
C ILE A 65 -5.71 -14.29 1.47
N ASN A 66 -4.75 -14.67 2.32
CA ASN A 66 -4.50 -14.01 3.59
C ASN A 66 -4.20 -12.52 3.39
N SER A 67 -3.39 -12.19 2.38
CA SER A 67 -3.10 -10.82 1.98
C SER A 67 -4.32 -10.03 1.54
N ILE A 68 -5.14 -10.58 0.64
CA ILE A 68 -6.39 -9.94 0.22
C ILE A 68 -7.28 -9.70 1.45
N LEU A 69 -7.43 -10.71 2.31
CA LEU A 69 -8.32 -10.66 3.45
C LEU A 69 -7.94 -9.50 4.41
N TYR A 70 -6.69 -9.44 4.88
CA TYR A 70 -6.30 -8.38 5.82
C TYR A 70 -6.25 -6.99 5.14
N VAL A 71 -5.90 -6.91 3.85
CA VAL A 71 -5.89 -5.62 3.12
C VAL A 71 -7.32 -5.08 2.96
N THR A 72 -8.27 -5.93 2.58
CA THR A 72 -9.68 -5.53 2.46
C THR A 72 -10.27 -5.14 3.82
N MET A 73 -9.97 -5.89 4.89
CA MET A 73 -10.37 -5.52 6.26
C MET A 73 -9.81 -4.15 6.66
N ASN A 74 -8.51 -3.94 6.49
CA ASN A 74 -7.85 -2.67 6.79
C ASN A 74 -8.43 -1.51 5.97
N MET A 75 -8.68 -1.72 4.67
CA MET A 75 -9.30 -0.72 3.80
C MET A 75 -10.71 -0.36 4.31
N ALA A 76 -11.54 -1.35 4.63
CA ALA A 76 -12.89 -1.12 5.13
C ALA A 76 -12.87 -0.34 6.47
N ILE A 77 -12.07 -0.78 7.44
CA ILE A 77 -11.93 -0.11 8.74
C ILE A 77 -11.40 1.32 8.55
N SER A 78 -10.40 1.49 7.68
CA SER A 78 -9.80 2.79 7.41
C SER A 78 -10.81 3.76 6.80
N LEU A 79 -11.64 3.32 5.86
CA LEU A 79 -12.65 4.18 5.25
C LEU A 79 -13.78 4.52 6.21
N VAL A 80 -14.29 3.52 6.96
CA VAL A 80 -15.37 3.71 7.95
C VAL A 80 -14.97 4.72 9.03
N THR A 81 -13.70 4.73 9.43
CA THR A 81 -13.18 5.67 10.42
C THR A 81 -12.73 7.01 9.83
N ALA A 82 -12.11 6.99 8.65
CA ALA A 82 -11.56 8.21 8.05
C ALA A 82 -12.60 9.13 7.42
N LEU A 83 -13.67 8.59 6.82
CA LEU A 83 -14.74 9.38 6.22
C LEU A 83 -15.41 10.35 7.22
N PRO A 84 -15.94 9.89 8.38
CA PRO A 84 -16.56 10.80 9.34
C PRO A 84 -15.55 11.76 9.96
N ALA A 85 -14.30 11.33 10.20
CA ALA A 85 -13.25 12.21 10.70
C ALA A 85 -12.89 13.32 9.70
N ALA A 86 -12.72 12.99 8.42
CA ALA A 86 -12.44 13.95 7.36
C ALA A 86 -13.60 14.95 7.19
N TYR A 87 -14.84 14.47 7.23
CA TYR A 87 -16.02 15.34 7.19
C TYR A 87 -16.03 16.28 8.39
N ALA A 88 -15.75 15.77 9.59
CA ALA A 88 -15.70 16.57 10.80
C ALA A 88 -14.66 17.71 10.70
N PHE A 89 -13.45 17.39 10.25
CA PHE A 89 -12.38 18.38 10.08
C PHE A 89 -12.64 19.38 8.94
N SER A 90 -13.36 18.99 7.90
CA SER A 90 -13.67 19.88 6.77
C SER A 90 -14.81 20.87 7.07
N ARG A 91 -15.85 20.40 7.79
CA ARG A 91 -17.10 21.15 7.97
C ARG A 91 -17.22 21.85 9.32
N TYR A 92 -16.68 21.28 10.39
CA TYR A 92 -16.80 21.85 11.73
C TYR A 92 -15.47 22.47 12.18
N SER A 93 -15.55 23.64 12.80
CA SER A 93 -14.46 24.19 13.60
C SER A 93 -14.74 23.90 15.07
N PHE A 94 -13.81 23.23 15.75
CA PHE A 94 -13.89 22.93 17.17
C PHE A 94 -12.56 23.23 17.85
N LEU A 95 -12.59 23.32 19.19
CA LEU A 95 -11.41 23.71 19.96
C LEU A 95 -10.28 22.67 19.78
N GLY A 96 -9.17 23.08 19.17
CA GLY A 96 -7.99 22.24 18.98
C GLY A 96 -7.99 21.39 17.69
N ASP A 97 -8.94 21.61 16.78
CA ASP A 97 -9.04 20.95 15.47
C ASP A 97 -7.68 20.82 14.73
N LYS A 98 -6.95 21.93 14.59
CA LYS A 98 -5.64 21.99 13.91
C LYS A 98 -4.57 21.18 14.64
N HIS A 99 -4.56 21.22 15.97
CA HIS A 99 -3.59 20.45 16.77
C HIS A 99 -3.88 18.95 16.68
N MET A 100 -5.15 18.56 16.74
CA MET A 100 -5.57 17.17 16.60
C MET A 100 -5.24 16.62 15.20
N PHE A 101 -5.49 17.42 14.16
CA PHE A 101 -5.16 17.05 12.78
C PHE A 101 -3.64 16.93 12.57
N PHE A 102 -2.85 17.86 13.11
CA PHE A 102 -1.40 17.78 13.08
C PHE A 102 -0.86 16.54 13.83
N TRP A 103 -1.41 16.25 15.01
CA TRP A 103 -1.03 15.08 15.79
C TRP A 103 -1.35 13.78 15.06
N LEU A 104 -2.53 13.71 14.41
CA LEU A 104 -2.93 12.57 13.58
C LEU A 104 -1.88 12.29 12.49
N LEU A 105 -1.46 13.32 11.74
CA LEU A 105 -0.45 13.20 10.69
C LEU A 105 0.94 12.81 11.21
N THR A 106 1.30 13.27 12.41
CA THR A 106 2.61 13.00 13.01
C THR A 106 2.83 11.51 13.29
N ASN A 107 1.76 10.74 13.55
CA ASN A 107 1.85 9.28 13.71
C ASN A 107 2.46 8.57 12.48
N ARG A 108 2.32 9.15 11.28
CA ARG A 108 2.91 8.60 10.06
C ARG A 108 4.42 8.83 9.94
N MET A 109 4.96 9.80 10.68
CA MET A 109 6.39 10.09 10.69
C MET A 109 7.17 9.14 11.59
N ALA A 110 6.48 8.45 12.51
CA ALA A 110 7.11 7.50 13.40
C ALA A 110 7.53 6.23 12.63
N PRO A 111 8.75 5.71 12.87
CA PRO A 111 9.21 4.51 12.19
C PRO A 111 8.42 3.29 12.65
N ALA A 112 7.87 2.53 11.69
CA ALA A 112 7.01 1.37 11.95
C ALA A 112 7.65 0.33 12.88
N ALA A 113 8.97 0.16 12.82
CA ALA A 113 9.71 -0.78 13.66
C ALA A 113 9.55 -0.52 15.17
N VAL A 114 9.34 0.73 15.60
CA VAL A 114 9.18 1.09 17.02
C VAL A 114 7.88 0.54 17.60
N PHE A 115 6.86 0.34 16.77
CA PHE A 115 5.56 -0.19 17.20
C PHE A 115 5.51 -1.72 17.27
N LEU A 116 6.56 -2.42 16.82
CA LEU A 116 6.58 -3.89 16.79
C LEU A 116 6.38 -4.49 18.19
N LEU A 117 7.18 -4.06 19.18
CA LEU A 117 7.10 -4.58 20.53
C LEU A 117 5.76 -4.23 21.22
N PRO A 118 5.27 -2.98 21.18
CA PRO A 118 3.95 -2.62 21.68
C PRO A 118 2.82 -3.45 21.05
N PHE A 119 2.81 -3.62 19.72
CA PHE A 119 1.79 -4.45 19.06
C PHE A 119 1.88 -5.91 19.45
N PHE A 120 3.08 -6.46 19.56
CA PHE A 120 3.26 -7.84 20.02
C PHE A 120 2.71 -8.04 21.43
N GLN A 121 3.01 -7.12 22.37
CA GLN A 121 2.48 -7.18 23.73
C GLN A 121 0.95 -7.03 23.77
N LEU A 122 0.41 -6.07 23.02
CA LEU A 122 -1.02 -5.82 22.91
C LEU A 122 -1.74 -7.06 22.38
N TYR A 123 -1.34 -7.56 21.21
CA TYR A 123 -1.98 -8.70 20.59
C TYR A 123 -1.77 -10.00 21.35
N SER A 124 -0.66 -10.17 22.06
CA SER A 124 -0.46 -11.30 22.97
C SER A 124 -1.46 -11.26 24.13
N THR A 125 -1.65 -10.09 24.73
CA THR A 125 -2.60 -9.89 25.85
C THR A 125 -4.05 -10.17 25.43
N PHE A 126 -4.42 -9.74 24.22
CA PHE A 126 -5.77 -9.94 23.66
C PHE A 126 -5.95 -11.28 22.93
N GLY A 127 -4.91 -12.12 22.84
CA GLY A 127 -4.98 -13.39 22.11
C GLY A 127 -5.18 -13.25 20.60
N LEU A 128 -4.74 -12.13 20.01
CA LEU A 128 -4.87 -11.80 18.58
C LEU A 128 -3.62 -12.16 17.75
N ILE A 129 -2.61 -12.79 18.36
CA ILE A 129 -1.39 -13.21 17.66
C ILE A 129 -1.76 -14.17 16.52
N ASP A 130 -1.08 -14.01 15.39
CA ASP A 130 -1.24 -14.85 14.19
C ASP A 130 -2.66 -14.77 13.56
N THR A 131 -3.30 -13.61 13.64
CA THR A 131 -4.62 -13.36 13.04
C THR A 131 -4.59 -12.26 11.98
N HIS A 132 -5.45 -12.36 10.96
CA HIS A 132 -5.59 -11.32 9.92
C HIS A 132 -6.07 -9.99 10.49
N ILE A 133 -6.91 -10.02 11.54
CA ILE A 133 -7.43 -8.81 12.18
C ILE A 133 -6.32 -8.04 12.90
N ALA A 134 -5.35 -8.71 13.52
CA ALA A 134 -4.19 -8.05 14.12
C ALA A 134 -3.38 -7.30 13.07
N VAL A 135 -3.13 -7.93 11.91
CA VAL A 135 -2.43 -7.27 10.80
C VAL A 135 -3.22 -6.08 10.27
N ALA A 136 -4.54 -6.23 10.09
CA ALA A 136 -5.40 -5.16 9.61
C ALA A 136 -5.41 -3.94 10.55
N LEU A 137 -5.55 -4.17 11.86
CA LEU A 137 -5.55 -3.12 12.87
C LEU A 137 -4.19 -2.43 13.01
N ALA A 138 -3.09 -3.18 12.91
CA ALA A 138 -1.75 -2.60 12.97
C ALA A 138 -1.51 -1.60 11.80
N HIS A 139 -2.01 -1.92 10.61
CA HIS A 139 -1.90 -1.03 9.45
C HIS A 139 -2.82 0.20 9.55
N CYS A 140 -3.94 0.13 10.28
CA CYS A 140 -4.83 1.28 10.49
C CYS A 140 -4.10 2.46 11.13
N LEU A 141 -3.11 2.22 12.01
CA LEU A 141 -2.31 3.26 12.66
C LEU A 141 -1.68 4.23 11.64
N PHE A 142 -1.26 3.73 10.48
CA PHE A 142 -0.62 4.53 9.43
C PHE A 142 -1.59 4.93 8.33
N ASN A 143 -2.54 4.05 8.00
CA ASN A 143 -3.47 4.26 6.89
C ASN A 143 -4.60 5.23 7.23
N VAL A 144 -5.13 5.21 8.45
CA VAL A 144 -6.21 6.11 8.86
C VAL A 144 -5.77 7.58 8.79
N PRO A 145 -4.62 8.01 9.35
CA PRO A 145 -4.16 9.39 9.22
C PRO A 145 -4.04 9.87 7.77
N LEU A 146 -3.49 9.01 6.90
CA LEU A 146 -3.34 9.33 5.48
C LEU A 146 -4.71 9.45 4.79
N ALA A 147 -5.61 8.50 5.06
CA ALA A 147 -6.94 8.51 4.50
C ALA A 147 -7.72 9.76 4.93
N VAL A 148 -7.68 10.12 6.22
CA VAL A 148 -8.30 11.35 6.74
C VAL A 148 -7.76 12.58 6.03
N TRP A 149 -6.44 12.69 5.88
CA TRP A 149 -5.82 13.84 5.22
C TRP A 149 -6.20 13.98 3.74
N ILE A 150 -6.20 12.86 3.00
CA ILE A 150 -6.61 12.86 1.59
C ILE A 150 -8.09 13.23 1.48
N LEU A 151 -8.96 12.57 2.25
CA LEU A 151 -10.39 12.78 2.19
C LEU A 151 -10.80 14.18 2.62
N GLU A 152 -10.16 14.74 3.65
CA GLU A 152 -10.39 16.11 4.10
C GLU A 152 -10.04 17.10 2.99
N GLY A 153 -8.88 16.94 2.33
CA GLY A 153 -8.49 17.80 1.21
C GLY A 153 -9.47 17.76 0.03
N PHE A 154 -10.04 16.58 -0.26
CA PHE A 154 -11.10 16.45 -1.27
C PHE A 154 -12.42 17.09 -0.83
N MET A 155 -12.87 16.82 0.41
CA MET A 155 -14.14 17.37 0.94
C MET A 155 -14.09 18.89 1.07
N SER A 156 -12.96 19.45 1.51
CA SER A 156 -12.75 20.90 1.61
C SER A 156 -12.72 21.60 0.25
N GLY A 157 -12.47 20.86 -0.84
CA GLY A 157 -12.59 21.37 -2.21
C GLY A 157 -14.03 21.46 -2.73
N VAL A 158 -14.99 20.78 -2.08
CA VAL A 158 -16.42 20.86 -2.44
C VAL A 158 -17.04 22.08 -1.75
N PRO A 159 -17.67 23.01 -2.51
CA PRO A 159 -18.33 24.18 -1.94
C PRO A 159 -19.34 23.79 -0.86
N ARG A 160 -19.34 24.52 0.26
CA ARG A 160 -20.25 24.26 1.40
C ARG A 160 -21.73 24.45 1.04
N GLU A 161 -22.01 25.27 0.02
CA GLU A 161 -23.34 25.51 -0.53
C GLU A 161 -24.04 24.23 -1.03
N ILE A 162 -23.29 23.14 -1.31
CA ILE A 162 -23.88 21.86 -1.72
C ILE A 162 -24.42 21.06 -0.51
N ASP A 163 -23.94 21.36 0.69
CA ASP A 163 -24.36 20.68 1.92
C ASP A 163 -25.55 21.39 2.61
N GLU A 164 -25.92 22.59 2.14
CA GLU A 164 -27.06 23.41 2.60
C GLU A 164 -28.31 23.22 1.74
#